data_AF-A0A4Y9URP3-F1
#
_entry.id   AF-A0A4Y9URP3-F1
#
_cell.length_a   1.000
_cell.length_b   1.000
_cell.length_c   1.000
_cell.angle_alpha   90.00
_cell.angle_beta   90.00
_cell.angle_gamma   90.00
#
_symmetry.space_group_name_H-M   'P 1'
#
loop_
_entity.id
_entity.type
_entity.pdbx_description
1 polymer ?
#
loop_
_entity_poly.entity_id
_entity_poly.type
_entity_poly.pdbx_seq_one_letter_code
_entity_poly.pdbx_strand_id
1 'polypeptide(L)'
;MPAAKLIAAIAYPDPLDKNERDAFRQAIVRYTLEKRIDVHPEWAQEPQLIRPAYFSGQEKQIDACLRRGNKKLKHRFAAASFFLIPHLRAVETGQPLGKVQGFQPTVNNMAHQVLDFLDWKGDSHSTVKTQVWKPSRPVAHAAAALIVWKEVLWEKWSRNPQVDKLFALCMLPEYVAEVIEISEYYRSMLPDIKQFTIRDEETVKFSAVWL
;
A
#
# COMPACT_ATOMS: atom_id res chain seq x y z
N MET A 1 -16.84 1.65 -1.60
CA MET A 1 -15.76 0.67 -1.33
C MET A 1 -14.55 1.41 -0.78
N PRO A 2 -14.39 1.46 0.54
CA PRO A 2 -13.34 2.26 1.18
C PRO A 2 -11.92 1.73 0.95
N ALA A 3 -11.72 0.42 0.86
CA ALA A 3 -10.42 -0.18 0.57
C ALA A 3 -9.82 0.33 -0.75
N ALA A 4 -10.61 0.40 -1.81
CA ALA A 4 -10.16 0.92 -3.10
C ALA A 4 -9.68 2.37 -3.00
N LYS A 5 -10.29 3.17 -2.12
CA LYS A 5 -9.87 4.55 -1.85
C LYS A 5 -8.54 4.60 -1.09
N LEU A 6 -8.37 3.75 -0.08
CA LEU A 6 -7.11 3.61 0.66
C LEU A 6 -5.97 3.17 -0.27
N ILE A 7 -6.17 2.09 -1.02
CA ILE A 7 -5.17 1.54 -1.96
C ILE A 7 -4.80 2.58 -3.01
N ALA A 8 -5.77 3.29 -3.58
CA ALA A 8 -5.50 4.33 -4.57
C ALA A 8 -4.73 5.52 -3.98
N ALA A 9 -5.04 5.93 -2.74
CA ALA A 9 -4.29 6.98 -2.05
C ALA A 9 -2.84 6.56 -1.75
N ILE A 10 -2.58 5.30 -1.43
CA ILE A 10 -1.22 4.77 -1.26
C ILE A 10 -0.47 4.81 -2.61
N ALA A 11 -1.11 4.41 -3.70
CA ALA A 11 -0.48 4.42 -5.03
C ALA A 11 -0.15 5.84 -5.52
N TYR A 12 -1.08 6.77 -5.34
CA TYR A 12 -1.07 8.15 -5.83
C TYR A 12 -1.24 9.15 -4.67
N PRO A 13 -0.19 9.34 -3.85
CA PRO A 13 -0.27 10.20 -2.66
C PRO A 13 -0.23 11.70 -2.99
N ASP A 14 0.26 12.08 -4.16
CA ASP A 14 0.35 13.48 -4.57
C ASP A 14 -1.08 14.06 -4.77
N PRO A 15 -1.39 15.24 -4.21
CA PRO A 15 -2.65 15.94 -4.51
C PRO A 15 -2.87 16.19 -6.01
N LEU A 16 -1.79 16.38 -6.78
CA LEU A 16 -1.84 16.61 -8.23
C LEU A 16 -2.27 15.36 -9.01
N ASP A 17 -2.01 14.16 -8.49
CA ASP A 17 -2.39 12.88 -9.11
C ASP A 17 -3.89 12.53 -8.85
N LYS A 18 -4.75 13.52 -8.61
CA LYS A 18 -6.16 13.29 -8.22
C LYS A 18 -6.90 12.45 -9.27
N ASN A 19 -6.71 12.74 -10.55
CA ASN A 19 -7.42 12.07 -11.64
C ASN A 19 -6.96 10.62 -11.79
N GLU A 20 -5.65 10.38 -11.70
CA GLU A 20 -5.03 9.05 -11.72
C GLU A 20 -5.45 8.23 -10.50
N ARG A 21 -5.50 8.86 -9.32
CA ARG A 21 -6.00 8.25 -8.10
C ARG A 21 -7.46 7.82 -8.23
N ASP A 22 -8.31 8.69 -8.78
CA ASP A 22 -9.73 8.37 -8.98
C ASP A 22 -9.94 7.29 -10.05
N ALA A 23 -9.21 7.34 -11.16
CA ALA A 23 -9.25 6.31 -12.19
C ALA A 23 -8.80 4.94 -11.66
N PHE A 24 -7.70 4.91 -10.90
CA PHE A 24 -7.21 3.67 -10.30
C PHE A 24 -8.16 3.13 -9.22
N ARG A 25 -8.77 4.00 -8.42
CA ARG A 25 -9.84 3.63 -7.48
C ARG A 25 -11.00 2.96 -8.20
N GLN A 26 -11.49 3.54 -9.30
CA GLN A 26 -12.58 2.96 -10.08
C GLN A 26 -12.20 1.59 -10.65
N ALA A 27 -10.97 1.47 -11.18
CA ALA A 27 -10.46 0.22 -11.71
C ALA A 27 -10.39 -0.90 -10.64
N ILE A 28 -9.97 -0.59 -9.41
CA ILE A 28 -9.97 -1.54 -8.28
C ILE A 28 -11.39 -1.98 -7.92
N VAL A 29 -12.34 -1.03 -7.87
CA VAL A 29 -13.75 -1.34 -7.58
C VAL A 29 -14.29 -2.29 -8.63
N ARG A 30 -14.08 -1.99 -9.91
CA ARG A 30 -14.52 -2.85 -11.01
C ARG A 30 -13.93 -4.26 -10.91
N TYR A 31 -12.60 -4.36 -10.77
CA TYR A 31 -11.90 -5.64 -10.60
C TYR A 31 -12.46 -6.45 -9.43
N THR A 32 -12.77 -5.79 -8.32
CA THR A 32 -13.32 -6.44 -7.12
C THR A 32 -14.75 -6.94 -7.36
N LEU A 33 -15.57 -6.17 -8.10
CA LEU A 33 -16.93 -6.59 -8.45
C LEU A 33 -16.90 -7.80 -9.40
N GLU A 34 -16.04 -7.79 -10.41
CA GLU A 34 -15.84 -8.92 -11.33
C GLU A 34 -15.38 -10.16 -10.54
N LYS A 35 -14.39 -10.01 -9.66
CA LYS A 35 -13.94 -11.10 -8.79
C LYS A 35 -15.03 -11.61 -7.85
N ARG A 36 -15.92 -10.73 -7.37
CA ARG A 36 -17.06 -11.14 -6.54
C ARG A 36 -18.05 -11.98 -7.33
N ILE A 37 -18.28 -11.66 -8.60
CA ILE A 37 -19.12 -12.48 -9.49
C ILE A 37 -18.52 -13.88 -9.65
N ASP A 38 -17.20 -13.98 -9.80
CA ASP A 38 -16.52 -15.28 -9.94
C ASP A 38 -16.62 -16.15 -8.67
N VAL A 39 -16.50 -15.52 -7.49
CA VAL A 39 -16.52 -16.22 -6.19
C VAL A 39 -17.95 -16.52 -5.72
N HIS A 40 -18.91 -15.66 -6.05
CA HIS A 40 -20.32 -15.77 -5.67
C HIS A 40 -21.24 -15.57 -6.89
N PRO A 41 -21.35 -16.55 -7.80
CA PRO A 41 -22.17 -16.40 -9.01
C PRO A 41 -23.65 -16.13 -8.72
N GLU A 42 -24.17 -16.64 -7.60
CA GLU A 42 -25.53 -16.41 -7.12
C GLU A 42 -25.80 -14.93 -6.83
N TRP A 43 -24.80 -14.21 -6.31
CA TRP A 43 -24.91 -12.77 -6.05
C TRP A 43 -25.12 -11.98 -7.36
N ALA A 44 -24.52 -12.45 -8.45
CA ALA A 44 -24.65 -11.82 -9.76
C ALA A 44 -26.03 -12.04 -10.41
N GLN A 45 -26.82 -13.00 -9.92
CA GLN A 45 -28.16 -13.29 -10.43
C GLN A 45 -29.23 -12.37 -9.83
N GLU A 46 -28.93 -11.68 -8.73
CA GLU A 46 -29.83 -10.73 -8.07
C GLU A 46 -29.58 -9.29 -8.55
N PRO A 47 -30.60 -8.40 -8.55
CA PRO A 47 -30.41 -6.98 -8.86
C PRO A 47 -29.40 -6.30 -7.93
N GLN A 48 -28.33 -5.75 -8.49
CA GLN A 48 -27.28 -5.05 -7.73
C GLN A 48 -27.34 -3.54 -7.91
N LEU A 49 -27.27 -2.80 -6.79
CA LEU A 49 -27.15 -1.34 -6.81
C LEU A 49 -25.69 -0.93 -7.00
N ILE A 50 -25.27 -0.85 -8.26
CA ILE A 50 -23.89 -0.46 -8.62
C ILE A 50 -23.92 0.87 -9.39
N ARG A 51 -23.00 1.78 -9.07
CA ARG A 51 -22.85 3.03 -9.82
C ARG A 51 -22.39 2.71 -11.25
N PRO A 52 -23.09 3.18 -12.30
CA PRO A 52 -22.75 2.87 -13.68
C PRO A 52 -21.31 3.24 -14.08
N ALA A 53 -20.77 4.29 -13.47
CA ALA A 53 -19.40 4.76 -13.72
C ALA A 53 -18.32 3.67 -13.48
N TYR A 54 -18.57 2.66 -12.65
CA TYR A 54 -17.59 1.59 -12.43
C TYR A 54 -17.48 0.60 -13.60
N PHE A 55 -18.50 0.54 -14.46
CA PHE A 55 -18.51 -0.32 -15.65
C PHE A 55 -18.47 0.49 -16.95
N SER A 56 -18.36 1.81 -16.86
CA SER A 56 -18.12 2.66 -18.04
C SER A 56 -16.64 2.62 -18.44
N GLY A 57 -16.36 2.57 -19.74
CA GLY A 57 -15.01 2.62 -20.30
C GLY A 57 -14.57 1.32 -20.98
N GLN A 58 -13.44 1.36 -21.68
CA GLN A 58 -12.92 0.20 -22.40
C GLN A 58 -12.07 -0.69 -21.49
N GLU A 59 -12.21 -2.01 -21.63
CA GLU A 59 -11.44 -3.03 -20.89
C GLU A 59 -9.93 -2.73 -20.87
N LYS A 60 -9.37 -2.48 -22.06
CA LYS A 60 -7.95 -2.17 -22.25
C LYS A 60 -7.48 -0.96 -21.45
N GLN A 61 -8.36 0.03 -21.23
CA GLN A 61 -8.04 1.23 -20.45
C GLN A 61 -8.01 0.92 -18.95
N ILE A 62 -8.95 0.10 -18.47
CA ILE A 62 -9.01 -0.37 -17.08
C ILE A 62 -7.78 -1.23 -16.76
N ASP A 63 -7.45 -2.21 -17.60
CA ASP A 63 -6.26 -3.05 -17.45
C ASP A 63 -4.97 -2.24 -17.41
N ALA A 64 -4.85 -1.26 -18.32
CA ALA A 64 -3.70 -0.38 -18.34
C ALA A 64 -3.64 0.50 -17.07
N CYS A 65 -4.79 0.93 -16.55
CA CYS A 65 -4.88 1.65 -15.28
C CYS A 65 -4.42 0.79 -14.10
N LEU A 66 -4.94 -0.44 -13.98
CA LEU A 66 -4.55 -1.40 -12.95
C LEU A 66 -3.06 -1.69 -12.98
N ARG A 67 -2.50 -1.96 -14.16
CA ARG A 67 -1.05 -2.22 -14.33
C ARG A 67 -0.19 -1.03 -13.87
N ARG A 68 -0.57 0.20 -14.23
CA ARG A 68 0.15 1.41 -13.81
C ARG A 68 0.06 1.64 -12.30
N GLY A 69 -1.13 1.53 -11.73
CA GLY A 69 -1.35 1.70 -10.29
C GLY A 69 -0.66 0.62 -9.47
N ASN A 70 -0.71 -0.65 -9.91
CA ASN A 70 0.01 -1.75 -9.26
C ASN A 70 1.53 -1.58 -9.33
N LYS A 71 2.07 -1.03 -10.42
CA LYS A 71 3.49 -0.66 -10.49
C LYS A 71 3.84 0.38 -9.42
N LYS A 72 3.02 1.43 -9.26
CA LYS A 72 3.21 2.44 -8.20
C LYS A 72 3.13 1.81 -6.81
N LEU A 73 2.11 0.98 -6.53
CA LEU A 73 1.99 0.25 -5.27
C LEU A 73 3.21 -0.62 -4.98
N LYS A 74 3.74 -1.35 -5.96
CA LYS A 74 4.97 -2.14 -5.80
C LYS A 74 6.12 -1.28 -5.30
N HIS A 75 6.27 -0.05 -5.82
CA HIS A 75 7.30 0.88 -5.33
C HIS A 75 7.02 1.32 -3.88
N ARG A 76 5.76 1.63 -3.53
CA ARG A 76 5.37 2.01 -2.16
C ARG A 76 5.63 0.90 -1.17
N PHE A 77 5.33 -0.34 -1.55
CA PHE A 77 5.60 -1.53 -0.75
C PHE A 77 7.09 -1.80 -0.62
N ALA A 78 7.87 -1.65 -1.70
CA ALA A 78 9.33 -1.75 -1.60
C ALA A 78 9.87 -0.70 -0.61
N ALA A 79 9.41 0.55 -0.72
CA ALA A 79 9.82 1.60 0.21
C ALA A 79 9.46 1.27 1.66
N ALA A 80 8.24 0.78 1.91
CA ALA A 80 7.81 0.39 3.24
C ALA A 80 8.59 -0.80 3.79
N SER A 81 8.72 -1.89 3.02
CA SER A 81 9.42 -3.12 3.42
C SER A 81 10.88 -2.89 3.74
N PHE A 82 11.58 -2.14 2.87
CA PHE A 82 13.03 -2.01 2.98
C PHE A 82 13.45 -0.78 3.76
N PHE A 83 12.73 0.35 3.69
CA PHE A 83 13.13 1.56 4.40
C PHE A 83 12.39 1.80 5.71
N LEU A 84 11.11 1.43 5.85
CA LEU A 84 10.32 1.86 7.01
C LEU A 84 10.17 0.75 8.07
N ILE A 85 9.67 -0.42 7.69
CA ILE A 85 9.36 -1.53 8.61
C ILE A 85 10.55 -1.90 9.53
N PRO A 86 11.80 -1.98 9.05
CA PRO A 86 12.93 -2.29 9.93
C PRO A 86 13.11 -1.25 11.04
N HIS A 87 12.89 0.04 10.73
CA HIS A 87 13.02 1.13 11.69
C HIS A 87 11.85 1.17 12.67
N LEU A 88 10.62 0.92 12.21
CA LEU A 88 9.46 0.78 13.09
C LEU A 88 9.67 -0.31 14.14
N ARG A 89 10.19 -1.47 13.72
CA ARG A 89 10.51 -2.58 14.64
C ARG A 89 11.58 -2.19 15.66
N ALA A 90 12.61 -1.45 15.25
CA ALA A 90 13.64 -0.97 16.17
C ALA A 90 13.11 0.05 17.19
N VAL A 91 12.23 0.96 16.77
CA VAL A 91 11.56 1.89 17.67
C VAL A 91 10.69 1.13 18.67
N GLU A 92 9.87 0.17 18.20
CA GLU A 92 8.96 -0.62 19.04
C GLU A 92 9.70 -1.50 20.06
N THR A 93 10.81 -2.12 19.67
CA THR A 93 11.57 -3.03 20.54
C THR A 93 12.63 -2.33 21.39
N GLY A 94 12.92 -1.05 21.11
CA GLY A 94 14.07 -0.34 21.67
C GLY A 94 15.44 -0.92 21.25
N GLN A 95 15.46 -1.93 20.39
CA GLN A 95 16.69 -2.56 19.93
C GLN A 95 17.20 -1.83 18.68
N PRO A 96 18.50 -1.50 18.62
CA PRO A 96 19.06 -0.87 17.43
C PRO A 96 18.90 -1.82 16.24
N LEU A 97 18.64 -1.23 15.08
CA LEU A 97 18.67 -1.95 13.83
C LEU A 97 20.02 -2.66 13.67
N GLY A 98 19.98 -3.98 13.58
CA GLY A 98 21.14 -4.78 13.22
C GLY A 98 21.68 -4.38 11.84
N LYS A 99 22.91 -4.80 11.54
CA LYS A 99 23.47 -4.63 10.20
C LYS A 99 22.65 -5.43 9.19
N VAL A 100 22.20 -4.79 8.10
CA VAL A 100 21.57 -5.49 6.99
C VAL A 100 22.64 -5.76 5.94
N GLN A 101 22.91 -7.04 5.67
CA GLN A 101 24.03 -7.49 4.81
C GLN A 101 25.39 -6.86 5.21
N GLY A 102 25.63 -6.67 6.51
CA GLY A 102 26.88 -6.08 7.01
C GLY A 102 26.93 -4.55 7.03
N PHE A 103 25.91 -3.86 6.48
CA PHE A 103 25.85 -2.40 6.44
C PHE A 103 24.87 -1.81 7.46
N GLN A 104 25.14 -0.58 7.89
CA GLN A 104 24.16 0.21 8.64
C GLN A 104 22.94 0.49 7.75
N PRO A 105 21.70 0.26 8.20
CA PRO A 105 20.49 0.45 7.41
C PRO A 105 20.18 1.94 7.26
N THR A 106 20.90 2.58 6.35
CA THR A 106 20.61 3.91 5.83
C THR A 106 19.81 3.78 4.54
N VAL A 107 19.14 4.86 4.13
CA VAL A 107 18.41 4.88 2.84
C VAL A 107 19.33 4.49 1.67
N ASN A 108 20.61 4.84 1.70
CA ASN A 108 21.57 4.48 0.63
C ASN A 108 21.81 2.97 0.61
N ASN A 109 22.09 2.37 1.76
CA ASN A 109 22.44 0.96 1.84
C ASN A 109 21.22 0.07 1.57
N MET A 110 20.04 0.52 1.98
CA MET A 110 18.78 -0.19 1.73
C MET A 110 18.29 -0.04 0.27
N ALA A 111 18.78 0.96 -0.47
CA ALA A 111 18.43 1.12 -1.88
C ALA A 111 18.92 -0.05 -2.75
N HIS A 112 20.02 -0.72 -2.38
CA HIS A 112 20.46 -1.94 -3.07
C HIS A 112 19.39 -3.04 -3.05
N GLN A 113 18.79 -3.29 -1.88
CA GLN A 113 17.75 -4.32 -1.74
C GLN A 113 16.49 -3.97 -2.55
N VAL A 114 16.18 -2.67 -2.67
CA VAL A 114 15.06 -2.21 -3.50
C VAL A 114 15.35 -2.43 -4.99
N LEU A 115 16.57 -2.17 -5.47
CA LEU A 115 16.95 -2.45 -6.86
C LEU A 115 16.77 -3.92 -7.21
N ASP A 116 17.25 -4.81 -6.34
CA ASP A 116 17.12 -6.26 -6.52
C ASP A 116 15.64 -6.68 -6.51
N PHE A 117 14.84 -6.18 -5.56
CA PHE A 117 13.40 -6.48 -5.48
C PHE A 117 12.59 -5.98 -6.69
N LEU A 118 13.01 -4.86 -7.28
CA LEU A 118 12.35 -4.28 -8.46
C LEU A 118 12.90 -4.82 -9.79
N ASP A 119 13.94 -5.65 -9.77
CA ASP A 119 14.68 -6.14 -10.95
C ASP A 119 15.24 -5.00 -11.81
N TRP A 120 15.74 -3.95 -11.16
CA TRP A 120 16.30 -2.76 -11.81
C TRP A 120 17.82 -2.90 -11.97
N LYS A 121 18.23 -3.85 -12.81
CA LYS A 121 19.65 -4.12 -13.08
C LYS A 121 20.30 -2.91 -13.76
N GLY A 122 21.39 -2.40 -13.17
CA GLY A 122 22.18 -1.28 -13.70
C GLY A 122 21.69 0.11 -13.31
N ASP A 123 20.59 0.21 -12.56
CA ASP A 123 20.13 1.48 -11.98
C ASP A 123 20.93 1.89 -10.74
N SER A 124 20.82 3.17 -10.37
CA SER A 124 21.54 3.73 -9.23
C SER A 124 20.66 3.85 -7.98
N HIS A 125 21.30 3.98 -6.82
CA HIS A 125 20.59 4.39 -5.59
C HIS A 125 19.85 5.71 -5.74
N SER A 126 20.32 6.60 -6.61
CA SER A 126 19.63 7.86 -6.91
C SER A 126 18.27 7.62 -7.57
N THR A 127 18.18 6.64 -8.47
CA THR A 127 16.92 6.21 -9.09
C THR A 127 15.93 5.73 -8.03
N VAL A 128 16.37 4.90 -7.09
CA VAL A 128 15.52 4.44 -5.98
C VAL A 128 15.05 5.61 -5.11
N LYS A 129 15.95 6.52 -4.75
CA LYS A 129 15.57 7.69 -3.94
C LYS A 129 14.51 8.55 -4.62
N THR A 130 14.68 8.81 -5.91
CA THR A 130 13.81 9.73 -6.67
C THR A 130 12.49 9.10 -7.07
N GLN A 131 12.49 7.84 -7.52
CA GLN A 131 11.30 7.17 -8.06
C GLN A 131 10.55 6.31 -7.03
N VAL A 132 11.24 5.86 -5.98
CA VAL A 132 10.68 4.95 -4.97
C VAL A 132 10.55 5.66 -3.64
N TRP A 133 11.65 6.11 -3.02
CA TRP A 133 11.60 6.67 -1.66
C TRP A 133 10.82 7.97 -1.57
N LYS A 134 11.27 9.02 -2.28
CA LYS A 134 10.67 10.37 -2.23
C LYS A 134 9.15 10.34 -2.45
N PRO A 135 8.61 9.65 -3.49
CA PRO A 135 7.18 9.62 -3.72
C PRO A 135 6.42 8.70 -2.74
N SER A 136 7.11 7.85 -1.98
CA SER A 136 6.47 6.96 -0.98
C SER A 136 6.40 7.58 0.40
N ARG A 137 7.26 8.56 0.73
CA ARG A 137 7.31 9.20 2.06
C ARG A 137 5.93 9.57 2.61
N PRO A 138 5.01 10.20 1.85
CA PRO A 138 3.74 10.65 2.42
C PRO A 138 2.82 9.52 2.87
N VAL A 139 3.03 8.30 2.38
CA VAL A 139 2.15 7.14 2.60
C VAL A 139 2.92 5.89 3.02
N ALA A 140 4.19 6.04 3.42
CA ALA A 140 5.03 4.90 3.78
C ALA A 140 4.44 4.15 4.98
N HIS A 141 3.87 4.87 5.95
CA HIS A 141 3.18 4.30 7.11
C HIS A 141 1.95 3.46 6.70
N ALA A 142 1.12 3.93 5.77
CA ALA A 142 -0.02 3.17 5.25
C ALA A 142 0.39 1.96 4.41
N ALA A 143 1.43 2.10 3.59
CA ALA A 143 2.01 0.97 2.86
C ALA A 143 2.57 -0.10 3.82
N ALA A 144 3.28 0.32 4.88
CA ALA A 144 3.79 -0.57 5.92
C ALA A 144 2.66 -1.27 6.67
N ALA A 145 1.62 -0.54 7.07
CA ALA A 145 0.44 -1.10 7.72
C ALA A 145 -0.23 -2.18 6.87
N LEU A 146 -0.43 -1.93 5.58
CA LEU A 146 -1.02 -2.91 4.67
C LEU A 146 -0.15 -4.17 4.51
N ILE A 147 1.18 -4.02 4.47
CA ILE A 147 2.11 -5.16 4.44
C ILE A 147 2.05 -5.96 5.73
N VAL A 148 2.16 -5.31 6.88
CA VAL A 148 2.15 -5.99 8.18
C VAL A 148 0.81 -6.65 8.43
N TRP A 149 -0.30 -5.97 8.10
CA TRP A 149 -1.64 -6.53 8.17
C TRP A 149 -1.77 -7.82 7.35
N LYS A 150 -1.35 -7.80 6.06
CA LYS A 150 -1.52 -8.95 5.17
C LYS A 150 -0.50 -10.06 5.41
N GLU A 151 0.75 -9.75 5.72
CA GLU A 151 1.83 -10.76 5.81
C GLU A 151 2.10 -11.26 7.22
N VAL A 152 1.76 -10.49 8.26
CA VAL A 152 2.10 -10.84 9.66
C VAL A 152 0.84 -11.04 10.49
N LEU A 153 -0.05 -10.03 10.53
CA LEU A 153 -1.20 -10.07 11.43
C LEU A 153 -2.26 -11.06 10.96
N TRP A 154 -2.42 -11.24 9.65
CA TRP A 154 -3.34 -12.23 9.10
C TRP A 154 -3.13 -13.63 9.68
N GLU A 155 -1.89 -14.10 9.72
CA GLU A 155 -1.52 -15.40 10.30
C GLU A 155 -1.62 -15.38 11.83
N LYS A 156 -1.13 -14.32 12.49
CA LYS A 156 -1.22 -14.18 13.95
C LYS A 156 -2.65 -14.19 14.48
N TRP A 157 -3.60 -13.71 13.69
CA TRP A 157 -5.03 -13.74 14.01
C TRP A 157 -5.73 -15.03 13.55
N SER A 158 -4.95 -16.05 13.17
CA SER A 158 -5.44 -17.37 12.75
C SER A 158 -6.47 -17.29 11.61
N ARG A 159 -6.35 -16.30 10.72
CA ARG A 159 -7.24 -16.14 9.56
C ARG A 159 -6.84 -17.15 8.47
N ASN A 160 -7.81 -17.56 7.66
CA ASN A 160 -7.59 -18.54 6.60
C ASN A 160 -6.48 -18.06 5.63
N PRO A 161 -5.35 -18.79 5.51
CA PRO A 161 -4.22 -18.35 4.68
C PRO A 161 -4.49 -18.42 3.17
N GLN A 162 -5.52 -19.17 2.75
CA GLN A 162 -5.87 -19.35 1.32
C GLN A 162 -6.74 -18.22 0.75
N VAL A 163 -7.21 -17.31 1.61
CA VAL A 163 -8.05 -16.18 1.19
C VAL A 163 -7.18 -15.14 0.46
N ASP A 164 -7.70 -14.61 -0.66
CA ASP A 164 -7.13 -13.40 -1.23
C ASP A 164 -7.39 -12.21 -0.28
N LYS A 165 -6.32 -11.83 0.42
CA LYS A 165 -6.35 -10.80 1.47
C LYS A 165 -6.72 -9.41 0.93
N LEU A 166 -6.33 -9.08 -0.31
CA LEU A 166 -6.68 -7.78 -0.91
C LEU A 166 -8.14 -7.76 -1.36
N PHE A 167 -8.65 -8.88 -1.87
CA PHE A 167 -10.07 -9.03 -2.14
C PHE A 167 -10.89 -8.94 -0.84
N ALA A 168 -10.48 -9.67 0.22
CA ALA A 168 -11.13 -9.61 1.52
C ALA A 168 -11.14 -8.19 2.11
N LEU A 169 -10.01 -7.47 2.02
CA LEU A 169 -9.92 -6.06 2.40
C LEU A 169 -10.95 -5.19 1.66
N CYS A 170 -11.18 -5.45 0.38
CA CYS A 170 -12.17 -4.71 -0.42
C CYS A 170 -13.62 -5.04 -0.11
N MET A 171 -13.87 -6.23 0.43
CA MET A 171 -15.20 -6.72 0.79
C MET A 171 -15.61 -6.37 2.21
N LEU A 172 -14.66 -6.28 3.14
CA LEU A 172 -14.90 -6.17 4.59
C LEU A 172 -14.39 -4.82 5.12
N PRO A 173 -15.30 -3.85 5.40
CA PRO A 173 -14.93 -2.52 5.90
C PRO A 173 -14.10 -2.54 7.19
N GLU A 174 -14.32 -3.52 8.06
CA GLU A 174 -13.59 -3.72 9.31
C GLU A 174 -12.08 -3.91 9.06
N TYR A 175 -11.70 -4.59 7.98
CA TYR A 175 -10.29 -4.78 7.63
C TYR A 175 -9.64 -3.48 7.16
N VAL A 176 -10.41 -2.57 6.57
CA VAL A 176 -9.93 -1.23 6.23
C VAL A 176 -9.69 -0.43 7.50
N ALA A 177 -10.58 -0.52 8.48
CA ALA A 177 -10.42 0.13 9.78
C ALA A 177 -9.14 -0.37 10.50
N GLU A 178 -8.91 -1.69 10.53
CA GLU A 178 -7.69 -2.30 11.07
C GLU A 178 -6.43 -1.72 10.41
N VAL A 179 -6.38 -1.67 9.07
CA VAL A 179 -5.23 -1.13 8.34
C VAL A 179 -5.03 0.36 8.64
N ILE A 180 -6.10 1.15 8.74
CA ILE A 180 -6.03 2.58 9.08
C ILE A 180 -5.49 2.77 10.50
N GLU A 181 -5.96 1.99 11.48
CA GLU A 181 -5.49 2.08 12.86
C GLU A 181 -3.99 1.80 12.97
N ILE A 182 -3.53 0.70 12.35
CA ILE A 182 -2.10 0.36 12.29
C ILE A 182 -1.31 1.46 11.56
N SER A 183 -1.87 2.01 10.48
CA SER A 183 -1.24 3.07 9.69
C SER A 183 -1.03 4.35 10.48
N GLU A 184 -2.00 4.77 11.27
CA GLU A 184 -1.91 5.97 12.10
C GLU A 184 -1.00 5.75 13.31
N TYR A 185 -0.98 4.55 13.88
CA TYR A 185 0.02 4.16 14.87
C TYR A 185 1.44 4.29 14.29
N TYR A 186 1.72 3.70 13.12
CA TYR A 186 3.01 3.84 12.46
C TYR A 186 3.35 5.28 12.08
N ARG A 187 2.36 6.10 11.71
CA ARG A 187 2.55 7.53 11.42
C ARG A 187 3.11 8.25 12.65
N SER A 188 2.56 7.97 13.83
CA SER A 188 3.01 8.59 15.10
C SER A 188 4.45 8.24 15.50
N MET A 189 4.98 7.11 15.01
CA MET A 189 6.36 6.67 15.27
C MET A 189 7.38 7.26 14.30
N LEU A 190 6.95 7.86 13.18
CA LEU A 190 7.88 8.36 12.16
C LEU A 190 8.86 9.43 12.68
N PRO A 191 8.47 10.39 13.54
CA PRO A 191 9.38 11.39 14.08
C PRO A 191 10.55 10.80 14.88
N ASP A 192 10.38 9.60 15.47
CA ASP A 192 11.39 8.96 16.32
C ASP A 192 12.48 8.22 15.52
N ILE A 193 12.32 8.10 14.19
CA ILE A 193 13.28 7.41 13.34
C ILE A 193 14.48 8.32 13.04
N LYS A 194 15.63 8.01 13.66
CA LYS A 194 16.86 8.83 13.53
C LYS A 194 17.51 8.80 12.15
N GLN A 195 17.31 7.73 11.37
CA GLN A 195 17.99 7.55 10.08
C GLN A 195 17.36 8.35 8.93
N PHE A 196 16.11 8.78 9.07
CA PHE A 196 15.45 9.68 8.15
C PHE A 196 14.32 10.43 8.86
N THR A 197 14.21 11.71 8.60
CA THR A 197 13.11 12.52 9.15
C THR A 197 11.99 12.60 8.11
N ILE A 198 10.78 12.17 8.50
CA ILE A 198 9.52 12.48 7.81
C ILE A 198 8.70 13.28 8.81
N ARG A 199 8.35 14.51 8.45
CA ARG A 199 7.54 15.37 9.32
C ARG A 199 6.07 15.01 9.17
N ASP A 200 5.28 15.23 10.23
CA ASP A 200 3.85 14.90 10.23
C ASP A 200 3.10 15.60 9.08
N GLU A 201 3.43 16.85 8.78
CA GLU A 201 2.84 17.61 7.67
C GLU A 201 3.19 17.08 6.27
N GLU A 202 4.20 16.21 6.16
CA GLU A 202 4.59 15.56 4.91
C GLU A 202 3.82 14.26 4.67
N THR A 203 2.98 13.84 5.63
CA THR A 203 2.24 12.57 5.60
C THR A 203 0.77 12.76 5.29
N VAL A 204 0.17 11.75 4.66
CA VAL A 204 -1.27 11.68 4.44
C VAL A 204 -1.91 11.08 5.69
N LYS A 205 -2.73 11.87 6.38
CA LYS A 205 -3.53 11.37 7.49
C LYS A 205 -4.73 10.59 6.99
N PHE A 206 -4.87 9.34 7.41
CA PHE A 206 -6.04 8.53 7.17
C PHE A 206 -6.96 8.59 8.40
N SER A 207 -8.27 8.47 8.19
CA SER A 207 -9.22 8.35 9.29
C SER A 207 -10.31 7.36 8.92
N ALA A 208 -10.80 6.63 9.91
CA ALA A 208 -11.92 5.71 9.74
C ALA A 208 -13.23 6.43 9.39
N VAL A 209 -13.30 7.77 9.55
CA VAL A 209 -14.45 8.59 9.14
C VAL A 209 -14.49 8.80 7.61
N TRP A 210 -13.44 8.42 6.89
CA TRP A 210 -13.45 8.36 5.42
C TRP A 210 -14.15 7.11 4.84
N LEU A 211 -14.62 6.20 5.70
CA LEU A 211 -15.36 4.97 5.37
C LEU A 211 -16.82 5.28 5.00
#